data_AF-A0A6M0BJB9-F1
#
_entry.id   AF-A0A6M0BJB9-F1
#
_cell.length_a   1.000
_cell.length_b   1.000
_cell.length_c   1.000
_cell.angle_alpha   90.00
_cell.angle_beta   90.00
_cell.angle_gamma   90.00
#
_symmetry.space_group_name_H-M   'P 1'
#
loop_
_entity.id
_entity.type
_entity.pdbx_description
1 polymer ?
#
loop_
_entity_poly.entity_id
_entity_poly.type
_entity_poly.pdbx_seq_one_letter_code
_entity_poly.pdbx_strand_id
1 'polypeptide(L)'
;DLALIPVGGGPKAYTPQEAKQAFDFLKAKIMIPTHFRTKAADAEQCDILPVEEFLTLMKDTPIRRAKNDTITISSGDLSQDGSVIQLMSYNYNF
;
A
#
# COMPACT_ATOMS: atom_id res chain seq x y z
N ASP A 1 1.24 7.45 13.03
CA ASP A 1 1.95 8.12 11.91
C ASP A 1 2.20 7.22 10.70
N LEU A 2 2.66 5.99 10.91
CA LEU A 2 2.84 4.98 9.86
C LEU A 2 1.77 3.89 10.00
N ALA A 3 1.19 3.44 8.88
CA ALA A 3 0.28 2.30 8.84
C ALA A 3 0.64 1.34 7.72
N LEU A 4 0.66 0.04 8.03
CA LEU A 4 0.73 -1.03 7.04
C LEU A 4 -0.69 -1.57 6.87
N ILE A 5 -1.29 -1.40 5.69
CA ILE A 5 -2.71 -1.72 5.48
C ILE A 5 -2.81 -2.75 4.36
N PRO A 6 -3.51 -3.89 4.58
CA PRO A 6 -3.75 -4.85 3.51
C PRO A 6 -4.74 -4.27 2.50
N VAL A 7 -4.47 -4.42 1.19
CA VAL A 7 -5.29 -3.79 0.12
C VAL A 7 -5.76 -4.74 -0.98
N GLY A 8 -5.38 -6.02 -0.92
CA GLY A 8 -5.70 -6.99 -1.98
C GLY A 8 -7.11 -7.55 -1.93
N GLY A 9 -7.95 -7.21 -0.96
CA GLY A 9 -9.28 -7.80 -0.82
C GLY A 9 -9.27 -9.30 -0.46
N GLY A 10 -10.35 -9.99 -0.82
CA GLY A 10 -10.55 -11.39 -0.46
C GLY A 10 -10.94 -11.57 1.02
N PRO A 11 -11.05 -12.82 1.50
CA PRO A 11 -11.62 -13.13 2.81
C PRO A 11 -10.75 -12.70 4.02
N LYS A 12 -9.53 -12.21 3.79
CA LYS A 12 -8.52 -11.95 4.84
C LYS A 12 -7.89 -10.55 4.77
N ALA A 13 -8.26 -9.73 3.80
CA ALA A 13 -7.71 -8.39 3.61
C ALA A 13 -8.83 -7.43 3.20
N TYR A 14 -8.65 -6.15 3.53
CA TYR A 14 -9.58 -5.11 3.07
C TYR A 14 -9.60 -5.07 1.54
N THR A 15 -10.78 -4.86 0.99
CA THR A 15 -10.91 -4.37 -0.38
C THR A 15 -10.18 -3.03 -0.52
N PRO A 16 -9.80 -2.62 -1.75
CA PRO A 16 -9.19 -1.31 -1.98
C PRO A 16 -10.00 -0.14 -1.39
N GLN A 17 -11.33 -0.21 -1.42
CA GLN A 17 -12.24 0.79 -0.90
C GLN A 17 -12.23 0.83 0.63
N GLU A 18 -12.31 -0.33 1.29
CA GLU A 18 -12.22 -0.44 2.75
C GLU A 18 -10.83 0.00 3.24
N ALA A 19 -9.77 -0.35 2.51
CA ALA A 19 -8.41 0.07 2.83
C ALA A 19 -8.26 1.60 2.79
N LYS A 20 -8.87 2.26 1.79
CA LYS A 20 -8.93 3.73 1.73
C LYS A 20 -9.67 4.30 2.93
N GLN A 21 -10.83 3.74 3.28
CA GLN A 21 -11.60 4.20 4.45
C GLN A 21 -10.81 4.03 5.75
N ALA A 22 -10.14 2.88 5.92
CA ALA A 22 -9.27 2.63 7.07
C ALA A 22 -8.12 3.63 7.13
N PHE A 23 -7.49 3.94 5.99
CA PHE A 23 -6.42 4.93 5.91
C PHE A 23 -6.91 6.34 6.28
N ASP A 24 -8.05 6.77 5.73
CA ASP A 24 -8.67 8.06 6.02
C ASP A 24 -9.05 8.19 7.51
N PHE A 25 -9.56 7.10 8.11
CA PHE A 25 -9.91 7.05 9.53
C PHE A 25 -8.67 7.14 10.44
N LEU A 26 -7.62 6.38 10.10
CA LEU A 26 -6.37 6.34 10.87
C LEU A 26 -5.56 7.63 10.74
N LYS A 27 -5.81 8.45 9.70
CA LYS A 27 -5.07 9.69 9.40
C LYS A 27 -3.55 9.47 9.41
N ALA A 28 -3.10 8.33 8.86
CA ALA A 28 -1.69 8.01 8.83
C ALA A 28 -0.95 8.94 7.85
N LYS A 29 0.26 9.37 8.23
CA LYS A 29 1.14 10.23 7.42
C LYS A 29 1.87 9.42 6.35
N ILE A 30 2.19 8.16 6.64
CA ILE A 30 2.74 7.20 5.67
C ILE A 30 1.86 5.96 5.68
N MET A 31 1.46 5.50 4.50
CA MET A 31 0.77 4.23 4.31
C MET A 31 1.59 3.29 3.43
N ILE A 32 1.77 2.06 3.89
CA ILE A 32 2.42 0.99 3.13
C ILE A 32 1.34 -0.05 2.78
N PRO A 33 0.99 -0.22 1.50
CA PRO A 33 0.07 -1.27 1.08
C PRO A 33 0.72 -2.64 1.28
N THR A 34 -0.07 -3.61 1.74
CA THR A 34 0.35 -5.00 1.92
C THR A 34 -0.70 -5.97 1.36
N HIS A 35 -0.40 -7.27 1.34
CA HIS A 35 -1.34 -8.34 0.99
C HIS A 35 -2.10 -8.11 -0.34
N PHE A 36 -1.39 -7.65 -1.37
CA PHE A 36 -1.90 -7.52 -2.74
C PHE A 36 -1.23 -8.55 -3.65
N ARG A 37 -1.81 -8.77 -4.84
CA ARG A 37 -1.30 -9.74 -5.81
C ARG A 37 0.09 -9.33 -6.30
N THR A 38 1.07 -10.22 -6.11
CA THR A 38 2.42 -10.08 -6.66
C THR A 38 2.63 -11.10 -7.78
N LYS A 39 3.75 -11.00 -8.51
CA LYS A 39 4.14 -12.01 -9.51
C LYS A 39 4.44 -13.38 -8.91
N ALA A 40 4.65 -13.47 -7.59
CA ALA A 40 4.85 -14.73 -6.88
C ALA A 40 3.53 -15.38 -6.42
N ALA A 41 2.38 -14.70 -6.56
CA ALA A 41 1.09 -15.26 -6.20
C ALA A 41 0.62 -16.27 -7.26
N ASP A 42 0.07 -17.39 -6.80
CA ASP A 42 -0.61 -18.35 -7.66
C ASP A 42 -1.93 -17.72 -8.15
N ALA A 43 -2.03 -17.49 -9.46
CA ALA A 43 -3.17 -16.81 -10.06
C ALA A 43 -4.48 -17.61 -9.96
N GLU A 44 -4.41 -18.93 -9.77
CA GLU A 44 -5.59 -19.80 -9.69
C GLU A 44 -6.05 -20.01 -8.24
N GLN A 45 -5.14 -19.85 -7.27
CA GLN A 45 -5.43 -20.09 -5.85
C GLN A 45 -5.55 -18.80 -5.02
N CYS A 46 -4.97 -17.69 -5.47
CA CYS A 46 -4.96 -16.43 -4.73
C CYS A 46 -6.04 -15.48 -5.23
N ASP A 47 -7.18 -15.46 -4.55
CA ASP A 47 -8.26 -14.47 -4.75
C ASP A 47 -7.89 -13.13 -4.11
N ILE A 48 -6.87 -12.47 -4.68
CA ILE A 48 -6.39 -11.15 -4.27
C ILE A 48 -6.19 -10.24 -5.49
N LEU A 49 -6.54 -8.98 -5.32
CA LEU A 49 -6.46 -7.93 -6.32
C LEU A 49 -5.03 -7.38 -6.47
N PRO A 50 -4.68 -6.88 -7.67
CA PRO A 50 -3.43 -6.19 -7.90
C PRO A 50 -3.41 -4.82 -7.18
N VAL A 51 -2.23 -4.31 -6.84
CA VAL A 51 -2.09 -3.06 -6.05
C VAL A 51 -2.63 -1.84 -6.79
N GLU A 52 -2.64 -1.89 -8.12
CA GLU A 52 -3.08 -0.86 -9.05
C GLU A 52 -4.55 -0.45 -8.82
N GLU A 53 -5.40 -1.37 -8.36
CA GLU A 53 -6.78 -1.05 -7.99
C GLU A 53 -6.83 -0.04 -6.84
N PHE A 54 -6.01 -0.26 -5.81
CA PHE A 54 -5.88 0.68 -4.70
C PHE A 54 -5.20 1.99 -5.11
N LEU A 55 -4.13 1.92 -5.92
CA LEU A 55 -3.42 3.12 -6.37
C LEU A 55 -4.30 4.02 -7.25
N THR A 56 -5.20 3.44 -8.05
CA THR A 56 -6.19 4.20 -8.83
C THR A 56 -7.12 5.00 -7.93
N LEU A 57 -7.61 4.42 -6.83
CA LEU A 57 -8.44 5.12 -5.84
C LEU A 57 -7.68 6.23 -5.11
N MET A 58 -6.35 6.10 -5.03
CA MET A 58 -5.45 7.00 -4.33
C MET A 58 -4.65 7.91 -5.27
N LYS A 59 -5.12 8.12 -6.52
CA LYS A 59 -4.40 8.86 -7.58
C LYS A 59 -3.92 10.27 -7.17
N ASP A 60 -4.60 10.90 -6.21
CA ASP A 60 -4.28 12.24 -5.71
C ASP A 60 -3.32 12.22 -4.50
N THR A 61 -2.89 11.03 -4.06
CA THR A 61 -1.92 10.84 -2.98
C THR A 61 -0.53 10.56 -3.56
N PRO A 62 0.52 11.30 -3.15
CA PRO A 62 1.88 11.04 -3.60
C PRO A 62 2.33 9.59 -3.33
N ILE A 63 3.05 9.00 -4.29
CA ILE A 63 3.60 7.64 -4.17
C ILE A 63 5.14 7.70 -4.16
N ARG A 64 5.74 7.18 -3.08
CA ARG A 64 7.18 6.90 -2.99
C ARG A 64 7.39 5.41 -3.26
N ARG A 65 8.15 5.08 -4.31
CA ARG A 65 8.50 3.69 -4.64
C ARG A 65 9.86 3.35 -4.05
N ALA A 66 9.93 2.28 -3.28
CA ALA A 66 11.19 1.79 -2.73
C ALA A 66 12.10 1.34 -3.90
N LYS A 67 13.38 1.71 -3.82
CA LYS A 67 14.40 1.28 -4.81
C LYS A 67 14.93 -0.13 -4.52
N ASN A 68 14.85 -0.54 -3.25
CA ASN A 68 15.33 -1.80 -2.72
C ASN A 68 14.22 -2.48 -1.90
N ASP A 69 14.48 -3.69 -1.42
CA ASP A 69 13.61 -4.44 -0.51
C ASP A 69 13.55 -3.88 0.92
N THR A 70 14.47 -2.97 1.25
CA THR A 70 14.62 -2.38 2.58
C THR A 70 14.51 -0.86 2.49
N ILE A 71 13.82 -0.26 3.46
CA ILE A 71 13.74 1.19 3.66
C ILE A 71 14.06 1.55 5.11
N THR A 72 14.53 2.79 5.31
CA THR A 72 14.67 3.40 6.63
C THR A 72 13.70 4.57 6.71
N ILE A 73 12.92 4.66 7.79
CA ILE A 73 12.01 5.78 8.05
C ILE A 73 12.46 6.46 9.34
N SER A 74 12.59 7.78 9.27
CA SER A 74 12.88 8.68 10.37
C SER A 74 11.74 9.70 10.54
N SER A 75 11.78 10.48 11.62
CA SER A 75 10.80 11.56 11.84
C SER A 75 10.81 12.60 10.72
N GLY A 76 11.95 12.86 10.09
CA GLY A 76 12.08 13.80 8.97
C GLY A 76 11.38 13.35 7.69
N ASP A 77 11.04 12.06 7.57
CA ASP A 77 10.36 11.51 6.40
C ASP A 77 8.83 11.68 6.45
N LEU A 78 8.30 12.01 7.63
CA LEU A 78 6.87 12.23 7.86
C LEU A 78 6.45 13.57 7.25
N SER A 79 5.45 13.52 6.36
CA SER A 79 4.86 14.76 5.82
C SER A 79 4.26 15.58 6.96
N GLN A 80 4.49 16.89 6.94
CA GLN A 80 3.80 17.81 7.85
C GLN A 80 2.37 18.05 7.37
N ASP A 81 2.17 18.05 6.04
CA ASP A 81 0.87 18.26 5.40
C ASP A 81 0.50 17.04 4.54
N GLY A 82 -0.59 16.38 4.92
CA GLY A 82 -1.13 15.23 4.20
C GLY A 82 -0.34 13.93 4.38
N SER A 83 -0.54 13.02 3.43
CA SER A 83 -0.05 11.65 3.55
C SER A 83 0.65 11.18 2.26
N VAL A 84 1.49 10.16 2.39
CA VAL A 84 2.20 9.54 1.28
C VAL A 84 2.02 8.03 1.30
N ILE A 85 1.89 7.44 0.11
CA ILE A 85 1.91 5.99 -0.07
C ILE A 85 3.37 5.58 -0.31
N GLN A 86 3.91 4.76 0.57
CA GLN A 86 5.21 4.12 0.42
C GLN A 86 5.01 2.72 -0.16
N LEU A 87 5.20 2.59 -1.47
CA LEU A 87 5.09 1.31 -2.17
C LEU A 87 6.42 0.57 -2.09
N MET A 88 6.42 -0.58 -1.42
CA MET A 88 7.58 -1.46 -1.35
C MET A 88 7.78 -2.19 -2.67
N SER A 89 9.04 -2.48 -3.01
CA SER A 89 9.41 -3.25 -4.20
C SER A 89 10.30 -4.42 -3.76
N TYR A 90 10.10 -5.59 -4.36
CA TYR A 90 10.91 -6.78 -4.10
C TYR A 90 11.03 -7.61 -5.36
N ASN A 91 12.22 -7.65 -5.98
CA ASN A 91 12.58 -8.44 -7.17
C ASN A 91 11.63 -8.36 -8.38
N TYR A 92 10.61 -7.51 -8.31
CA TYR A 92 9.58 -7.28 -9.29
C TYR A 92 9.23 -5.79 -9.23
N ASN A 93 9.38 -5.09 -10.35
CA ASN A 93 8.86 -3.72 -10.47
C ASN A 93 7.34 -3.81 -10.66
N PHE A 94 6.61 -3.06 -9.84
CA PHE A 94 5.18 -2.77 -9.91
C PHE A 94 5.01 -1.26 -10.16
#